data_AF-A0A7Y2YTC4-F1
#
_entry.id   AF-A0A7Y2YTC4-F1
#
_cell.length_a   1.000
_cell.length_b   1.000
_cell.length_c   1.000
_cell.angle_alpha   90.00
_cell.angle_beta   90.00
_cell.angle_gamma   90.00
#
_symmetry.space_group_name_H-M   'P 1'
#
loop_
_entity.id
_entity.type
_entity.pdbx_description
1 polymer ?
#
loop_
_entity_poly.entity_id
_entity_poly.type
_entity_poly.pdbx_seq_one_letter_code
_entity_poly.pdbx_strand_id
1 'polypeptide(L)'
;MSLGRRLKAIADGLSAKAPEASAALHGYIEDLRATGIEDRVLKVGDEAPDFELESTAGGMVSLDALVTQGPVILTFYRGRW
;
A
#
# COMPACT_ATOMS: atom_id res chain seq x y z
N MET A 1 19.96 5.24 -8.55
CA MET A 1 19.12 5.50 -7.36
C MET A 1 18.10 4.37 -7.24
N SER A 2 17.97 3.69 -6.11
CA SER A 2 16.97 2.62 -5.95
C SER A 2 15.55 3.21 -5.86
N LEU A 3 14.55 2.44 -6.31
CA LEU A 3 13.14 2.82 -6.20
C LEU A 3 12.76 3.14 -4.75
N GLY A 4 13.18 2.31 -3.79
CA GLY A 4 12.94 2.54 -2.36
C GLY A 4 13.46 3.89 -1.86
N ARG A 5 14.64 4.34 -2.31
CA ARG A 5 15.18 5.66 -1.95
C ARG A 5 14.32 6.80 -2.47
N ARG A 6 13.79 6.68 -3.70
CA ARG A 6 12.91 7.70 -4.29
C ARG A 6 11.58 7.78 -3.55
N LEU A 7 10.98 6.63 -3.24
CA LEU A 7 9.71 6.56 -2.51
C LEU A 7 9.84 7.17 -1.10
N LYS A 8 10.94 6.87 -0.39
CA LYS A 8 11.21 7.48 0.93
C LYS A 8 11.30 9.00 0.88
N ALA A 9 12.04 9.55 -0.09
CA ALA A 9 12.18 11.00 -0.21
C ALA A 9 10.84 11.72 -0.45
N ILE A 10 9.94 11.10 -1.23
CA ILE A 10 8.58 11.63 -1.47
C ILE A 10 7.77 11.60 -0.17
N ALA A 11 7.78 10.46 0.54
CA ALA A 11 7.05 10.31 1.80
C ALA A 11 7.50 11.32 2.86
N ASP A 12 8.81 11.49 3.04
CA ASP A 12 9.39 12.44 4.00
C ASP A 12 8.96 13.88 3.65
N GLY A 13 8.97 14.24 2.36
CA GLY A 13 8.54 15.56 1.89
C GLY A 13 7.05 15.84 2.06
N LEU A 14 6.19 14.82 2.01
CA LEU A 14 4.74 14.97 2.28
C LEU A 14 4.48 15.18 3.77
N SER A 15 5.13 14.41 4.64
CA SER A 15 4.97 14.53 6.09
C SER A 15 5.41 15.91 6.60
N ALA A 16 6.49 16.47 6.05
CA ALA A 16 6.98 17.78 6.44
C ALA A 16 5.99 18.93 6.16
N LYS A 17 5.07 18.76 5.19
CA LYS A 17 4.10 19.79 4.81
C LYS A 17 2.87 19.84 5.71
N ALA A 18 2.58 18.79 6.48
CA ALA A 18 1.38 18.67 7.30
C ALA A 18 1.67 17.92 8.61
N PRO A 19 2.40 18.53 9.56
CA PRO A 19 2.88 17.86 10.77
C PRO A 19 1.75 17.35 11.68
N GLU A 20 0.67 18.12 11.86
CA GLU A 20 -0.48 17.71 12.68
C GLU A 20 -1.22 16.51 12.08
N ALA A 21 -1.50 16.55 10.77
CA ALA A 21 -2.13 15.43 10.07
C ALA A 21 -1.24 14.18 10.10
N SER A 22 0.09 14.35 9.98
CA SER A 22 1.05 13.27 10.12
C SER A 22 1.02 12.68 11.53
N ALA A 23 1.01 13.50 12.58
CA ALA A 23 0.92 13.03 13.97
C ALA A 23 -0.38 12.26 14.24
N ALA A 24 -1.52 12.76 13.75
CA ALA A 24 -2.81 12.07 13.87
C ALA A 24 -2.81 10.72 13.14
N LEU A 25 -2.24 10.65 11.93
CA LEU A 25 -2.08 9.41 11.19
C LEU A 25 -1.19 8.40 11.94
N HIS A 26 -0.06 8.85 12.49
CA HIS A 26 0.82 7.99 13.29
C HIS A 26 0.11 7.45 14.53
N GLY A 27 -0.64 8.28 15.24
CA GLY A 27 -1.45 7.85 16.39
C GLY A 27 -2.43 6.73 16.01
N TYR A 28 -3.16 6.91 14.91
CA TYR A 28 -4.08 5.88 14.40
C TYR A 28 -3.38 4.57 14.00
N ILE A 29 -2.17 4.64 13.45
CA ILE A 29 -1.37 3.46 13.12
C ILE A 29 -0.95 2.70 14.39
N GLU A 30 -0.53 3.41 15.44
CA GLU A 30 -0.17 2.78 16.71
C GLU A 30 -1.39 2.15 17.41
N ASP A 31 -2.56 2.80 17.34
CA ASP A 31 -3.82 2.21 17.84
C ASP A 31 -4.15 0.91 17.09
N LEU A 32 -4.00 0.89 15.76
CA LEU A 32 -4.19 -0.32 14.96
C LEU A 32 -3.20 -1.41 15.35
N ARG A 33 -1.92 -1.08 15.53
CA ARG A 33 -0.90 -2.03 15.98
C ARG A 33 -1.26 -2.63 17.35
N ALA A 34 -1.75 -1.82 18.27
CA ALA A 34 -2.17 -2.27 19.60
C ALA A 34 -3.32 -3.30 19.57
N THR A 35 -4.07 -3.41 18.46
CA THR A 35 -5.08 -4.47 18.27
C THR A 35 -4.50 -5.85 17.97
N GLY A 36 -3.18 -5.98 17.77
CA GLY A 36 -2.55 -7.23 17.33
C GLY A 36 -2.82 -7.58 15.87
N ILE A 37 -3.20 -6.59 15.04
CA ILE A 37 -3.48 -6.83 13.62
C ILE A 37 -2.25 -7.39 12.87
N GLU A 38 -1.04 -7.02 13.28
CA GLU A 38 0.23 -7.49 12.70
C GLU A 38 0.43 -9.01 12.83
N ASP A 39 -0.23 -9.68 13.76
CA ASP A 39 -0.13 -11.15 13.89
C ASP A 39 -0.92 -11.89 12.80
N ARG A 40 -1.81 -11.18 12.09
CA ARG A 40 -2.70 -11.73 11.06
C ARG A 40 -2.42 -11.20 9.66
N VAL A 41 -1.36 -10.40 9.47
CA VAL A 41 -0.97 -9.92 8.13
C VAL A 41 -0.05 -10.90 7.44
N LEU A 42 -0.12 -10.92 6.10
CA LEU A 42 0.81 -11.67 5.28
C LEU A 42 2.22 -11.12 5.42
N LYS A 43 3.19 -12.03 5.47
CA LYS A 43 4.61 -11.75 5.61
C LYS A 43 5.31 -11.88 4.26
N VAL A 44 6.55 -11.37 4.20
CA VAL A 44 7.38 -11.52 3.01
C VAL A 44 7.63 -13.00 2.73
N GLY A 45 7.30 -13.44 1.51
CA GLY A 45 7.39 -14.83 1.10
C GLY A 45 6.06 -15.59 1.14
N ASP A 46 5.06 -15.04 1.84
CA ASP A 46 3.70 -15.59 1.76
C ASP A 46 3.09 -15.32 0.39
N GLU A 47 2.18 -16.20 -0.02
CA GLU A 47 1.42 -16.05 -1.25
C GLU A 47 0.46 -14.85 -1.13
N ALA A 48 0.47 -13.97 -2.13
CA ALA A 48 -0.47 -12.86 -2.17
C ALA A 48 -1.88 -13.39 -2.48
N PRO A 49 -2.94 -12.90 -1.81
CA PRO A 49 -4.30 -13.31 -2.11
C PRO A 49 -4.65 -12.83 -3.52
N ASP A 50 -5.24 -13.72 -4.30
CA ASP A 50 -5.72 -13.35 -5.62
C ASP A 50 -6.91 -12.39 -5.51
N PHE A 51 -7.12 -11.62 -6.56
CA PHE A 51 -8.27 -10.76 -6.72
C PHE A 51 -8.66 -10.69 -8.19
N GLU A 52 -9.93 -10.40 -8.44
CA GLU A 52 -10.42 -9.99 -9.74
C GLU A 52 -11.30 -8.75 -9.53
N LEU A 53 -10.88 -7.61 -10.11
CA LEU A 53 -11.53 -6.32 -9.91
C LEU A 53 -11.79 -5.65 -11.25
N GLU A 54 -12.90 -4.92 -11.34
CA GLU A 54 -13.19 -4.09 -12.51
C GLU A 54 -12.24 -2.89 -12.54
N SER A 55 -11.57 -2.70 -13.68
CA SER A 55 -10.74 -1.53 -13.94
C SER A 55 -11.60 -0.33 -14.29
N THR A 56 -11.18 0.85 -13.87
CA THR A 56 -11.83 2.11 -14.29
C THR A 56 -11.65 2.42 -15.77
N ALA A 57 -10.72 1.76 -16.45
CA ALA A 57 -10.61 1.79 -17.92
C ALA A 57 -11.57 0.81 -18.62
N GLY A 58 -12.38 0.07 -17.84
CA GLY A 58 -13.20 -1.03 -18.29
C GLY A 58 -12.45 -2.36 -18.28
N GLY A 59 -13.20 -3.46 -18.14
CA GLY A 59 -12.69 -4.82 -18.13
C GLY A 59 -12.24 -5.30 -16.75
N MET A 60 -12.14 -6.62 -16.60
CA MET A 60 -11.68 -7.26 -15.37
C MET A 60 -10.15 -7.36 -15.36
N VAL A 61 -9.56 -7.11 -14.19
CA VAL A 61 -8.13 -7.25 -13.94
C VAL A 61 -7.96 -8.21 -12.78
N SER A 62 -7.17 -9.26 -13.00
CA SER A 62 -6.83 -10.24 -11.97
C SER A 62 -5.34 -10.20 -11.62
N LEU A 63 -5.00 -10.55 -10.37
CA LEU A 63 -3.61 -10.58 -9.94
C LEU A 63 -2.84 -11.70 -10.64
N ASP A 64 -3.45 -12.89 -10.76
CA ASP A 64 -2.87 -14.06 -11.42
C ASP A 64 -2.43 -13.76 -12.87
N ALA A 65 -3.26 -13.05 -13.65
CA ALA A 65 -2.97 -12.68 -15.02
C ALA A 65 -1.84 -11.64 -15.10
N LEU A 66 -1.76 -10.70 -14.15
CA LEU A 66 -0.71 -9.69 -14.12
C LEU A 66 0.65 -10.29 -13.76
N VAL A 67 0.72 -11.20 -12.77
CA VAL A 67 2.00 -11.80 -12.35
C VAL A 67 2.61 -12.69 -13.44
N THR A 68 1.79 -13.27 -14.34
CA THR A 68 2.32 -14.01 -15.51
C THR A 68 3.05 -13.12 -16.51
N GLN A 69 2.74 -11.82 -16.55
CA GLN A 69 3.36 -10.84 -17.45
C GLN A 69 4.63 -10.23 -16.86
N GLY A 70 4.78 -10.25 -15.53
CA GLY A 70 5.97 -9.80 -14.83
C GLY A 70 5.71 -9.36 -13.39
N PRO A 71 6.71 -8.78 -12.72
CA PRO A 71 6.56 -8.28 -11.36
C PRO A 71 5.47 -7.20 -11.25
N VAL A 72 4.60 -7.33 -10.25
CA VAL A 72 3.48 -6.42 -10.01
C VAL A 72 3.77 -5.52 -8.80
N ILE A 73 3.38 -4.26 -8.89
CA ILE A 73 3.37 -3.31 -7.77
C ILE A 73 1.92 -2.99 -7.41
N LEU A 74 1.48 -3.40 -6.23
CA LEU A 74 0.16 -3.05 -5.71
C LEU A 74 0.24 -1.77 -4.87
N THR A 75 -0.63 -0.80 -5.17
CA THR A 75 -0.72 0.45 -4.41
C THR A 75 -2.14 0.63 -3.88
N PHE A 76 -2.28 0.69 -2.56
CA PHE A 76 -3.53 1.02 -1.92
C PHE A 76 -3.69 2.54 -1.85
N TYR A 77 -4.63 3.09 -2.61
CA TYR A 77 -4.94 4.51 -2.58
C TYR A 77 -6.18 4.77 -1.73
N ARG A 78 -6.02 5.59 -0.67
CA ARG A 78 -7.12 6.06 0.17
C ARG A 78 -7.31 7.55 -0.07
N GLY A 79 -8.36 7.92 -0.79
CA GLY A 79 -8.66 9.31 -1.13
C GLY A 79 -9.91 9.42 -2.00
N ARG A 80 -10.21 10.64 -2.46
CA ARG A 80 -11.20 10.84 -3.53
C ARG A 80 -10.53 10.48 -4.87
N TRP A 81 -11.30 9.77 -5.70
CA TRP A 81 -11.04 9.59 -7.13
C TRP A 81 -11.10 10.93 -7.85
#